data_AF-M0MVD4-F1
#
_entry.id   AF-M0MVD4-F1
#
_cell.length_a   1.000
_cell.length_b   1.000
_cell.length_c   1.000
_cell.angle_alpha   90.00
_cell.angle_beta   90.00
_cell.angle_gamma   90.00
#
_symmetry.space_group_name_H-M   'P 1'
#
loop_
_entity.id
_entity.type
_entity.pdbx_description
1 polymer ?
#
loop_
_entity_poly.entity_id
_entity_poly.type
_entity_poly.pdbx_seq_one_letter_code
_entity_poly.pdbx_strand_id
1 'polypeptide(L)'
;MRRRGTDGSTERRKAGPRTTRKEGTERWIEGVFFGLAEVVVFGLPTLLALLDAPFDAESKFAALVAVTTLSLTIGTIRWSASFDWPSLSYGTALVRLVYHSLAIALAAVGGAAVGVVADSTVGSLVVAALLSIGAVRLFSRLVAVLERLPPWWQWGQ
;
A
#
# COMPACT_ATOMS: atom_id res chain seq x y z
N MET A 1 34.44 -4.25 -38.29
CA MET A 1 33.56 -4.13 -37.10
C MET A 1 32.25 -3.46 -37.53
N ARG A 2 31.13 -4.22 -37.64
CA ARG A 2 29.82 -3.68 -38.04
C ARG A 2 29.10 -3.12 -36.81
N ARG A 3 28.93 -1.79 -36.75
CA ARG A 3 28.06 -1.10 -35.79
C ARG A 3 26.61 -1.53 -36.07
N ARG A 4 26.07 -2.40 -35.21
CA ARG A 4 24.66 -2.77 -35.19
C ARG A 4 23.90 -1.66 -34.47
N GLY A 5 23.69 -0.55 -35.17
CA GLY A 5 22.84 0.54 -34.68
C GLY A 5 21.41 0.03 -34.56
N THR A 6 20.82 0.15 -33.37
CA THR A 6 19.38 -0.01 -33.18
C THR A 6 18.68 0.97 -34.10
N ASP A 7 17.86 0.44 -35.01
CA ASP A 7 17.12 1.23 -35.98
C ASP A 7 16.20 2.19 -35.23
N GLY A 8 16.48 3.50 -35.29
CA GLY A 8 15.72 4.54 -34.56
C GLY A 8 14.22 4.56 -34.90
N SER A 9 13.84 3.94 -36.02
CA SER A 9 12.44 3.71 -36.38
C SER A 9 11.74 2.70 -35.44
N THR A 10 12.47 1.70 -34.93
CA THR A 10 11.96 0.72 -33.96
C THR A 10 11.89 1.29 -32.54
N GLU A 11 12.80 2.20 -32.16
CA GLU A 11 12.72 2.92 -30.88
C GLU A 11 11.56 3.92 -30.84
N ARG A 12 11.31 4.67 -31.93
CA ARG A 12 10.14 5.57 -32.01
C ARG A 12 8.81 4.85 -31.91
N ARG A 13 8.70 3.59 -32.37
CA ARG A 13 7.48 2.78 -32.22
C ARG A 13 7.25 2.32 -30.78
N LYS A 14 8.28 2.26 -29.93
CA LYS A 14 8.14 1.94 -28.50
C LYS A 14 7.65 3.11 -27.65
N ALA A 15 7.83 4.34 -28.15
CA ALA A 15 7.52 5.60 -27.47
C ALA A 15 6.17 6.23 -27.88
N GLY A 16 5.39 5.57 -28.74
CA GLY A 16 4.02 6.02 -29.04
C GLY A 16 3.11 5.91 -27.81
N PRO A 17 2.02 6.71 -27.73
CA PRO A 17 1.05 6.58 -26.66
C PRO A 17 0.55 5.13 -26.58
N ARG A 18 0.86 4.42 -25.50
CA ARG A 18 0.37 3.06 -25.27
C ARG A 18 -1.10 3.15 -24.87
N THR A 19 -1.97 3.33 -25.87
CA THR A 19 -3.43 3.29 -25.73
C THR A 19 -3.95 1.87 -25.58
N THR A 20 -3.08 0.86 -25.67
CA THR A 20 -3.41 -0.53 -25.35
C THR A 20 -3.76 -0.64 -23.87
N ARG A 21 -5.00 -1.06 -23.60
CA ARG A 21 -5.50 -1.40 -22.27
C ARG A 21 -4.53 -2.38 -21.62
N LYS A 22 -4.05 -2.05 -20.42
CA LYS A 22 -3.21 -2.95 -19.63
C LYS A 22 -4.05 -4.13 -19.17
N GLU A 23 -3.60 -5.33 -19.45
CA GLU A 23 -4.32 -6.58 -19.18
C GLU A 23 -3.42 -7.59 -18.48
N GLY A 24 -4.05 -8.49 -17.73
CA GLY A 24 -3.32 -9.45 -16.91
C GLY A 24 -2.28 -8.75 -16.05
N THR A 25 -1.13 -9.40 -15.85
CA THR A 25 -0.09 -9.04 -14.86
C THR A 25 0.32 -7.58 -14.86
N GLU A 26 0.34 -6.90 -16.02
CA GLU A 26 0.69 -5.47 -16.09
C GLU A 26 -0.24 -4.60 -15.24
N ARG A 27 -1.55 -4.88 -15.27
CA ARG A 27 -2.55 -4.15 -14.48
C ARG A 27 -2.37 -4.40 -12.98
N TRP A 28 -1.88 -5.58 -12.57
CA TRP A 28 -1.68 -5.91 -11.14
C TRP A 28 -0.46 -5.20 -10.64
N ILE A 29 0.64 -5.25 -11.40
CA ILE A 29 1.87 -4.53 -11.06
C ILE A 29 1.57 -3.04 -10.90
N GLU A 30 0.79 -2.46 -11.81
CA GLU A 30 0.34 -1.07 -11.67
C GLU A 30 -0.51 -0.86 -10.40
N GLY A 31 -1.43 -1.77 -10.09
CA GLY A 31 -2.20 -1.75 -8.85
C GLY A 31 -1.33 -1.80 -7.60
N VAL A 32 -0.31 -2.65 -7.57
CA VAL A 32 0.67 -2.78 -6.48
C VAL A 32 1.53 -1.53 -6.39
N PHE A 33 1.97 -0.96 -7.52
CA PHE A 33 2.75 0.27 -7.54
C PHE A 33 1.96 1.45 -6.96
N PHE A 34 0.70 1.63 -7.38
CA PHE A 34 -0.17 2.65 -6.80
C PHE A 34 -0.56 2.35 -5.36
N GLY A 35 -0.65 1.07 -4.98
CA GLY A 35 -0.82 0.65 -3.59
C GLY A 35 0.37 1.05 -2.73
N LEU A 36 1.59 0.82 -3.21
CA LEU A 36 2.82 1.24 -2.54
C LEU A 36 2.92 2.75 -2.41
N ALA A 37 2.66 3.49 -3.49
CA ALA A 37 2.66 4.95 -3.44
C ALA A 37 1.67 5.47 -2.40
N GLU A 38 0.46 4.90 -2.35
CA GLU A 38 -0.55 5.25 -1.34
C GLU A 38 -0.05 4.97 0.08
N VAL A 39 0.43 3.74 0.34
CA VAL A 39 0.91 3.33 1.67
C VAL A 39 2.09 4.18 2.13
N VAL A 40 3.04 4.51 1.25
CA VAL A 40 4.21 5.32 1.59
C VAL A 40 3.82 6.77 1.84
N VAL A 41 3.01 7.38 0.97
CA VAL A 41 2.60 8.79 1.12
C VAL A 41 1.74 8.98 2.37
N PHE A 42 0.74 8.12 2.57
CA PHE A 42 -0.16 8.24 3.72
C PHE A 42 0.40 7.62 5.00
N GLY A 43 1.36 6.71 4.90
CA GLY A 43 2.07 6.15 6.05
C GLY A 43 3.31 6.94 6.47
N LEU A 44 3.69 7.99 5.71
CA LEU A 44 4.94 8.72 5.88
C LEU A 44 5.20 9.18 7.33
N PRO A 45 4.24 9.74 8.08
CA PRO A 45 4.48 10.16 9.46
C PRO A 45 4.94 9.00 10.35
N THR A 46 4.33 7.82 10.21
CA THR A 46 4.69 6.62 10.98
C THR A 46 6.04 6.08 10.55
N LEU A 47 6.33 6.09 9.24
CA LEU A 47 7.62 5.63 8.73
C LEU A 47 8.78 6.51 9.23
N LEU A 48 8.58 7.83 9.29
CA LEU A 48 9.55 8.76 9.87
C LEU A 48 9.72 8.54 11.37
N ALA A 49 8.62 8.35 12.11
CA ALA A 49 8.68 8.05 13.55
C ALA A 49 9.42 6.73 13.84
N LEU A 50 9.19 5.68 13.04
CA LEU A 50 9.89 4.40 13.16
C LEU A 50 11.36 4.49 12.78
N LEU A 51 11.73 5.41 11.89
CA LEU A 51 13.12 5.64 11.51
C LEU A 51 13.92 6.23 12.68
N ASP A 52 13.33 7.23 13.35
CA ASP A 52 13.90 7.94 14.50
C ASP A 52 13.82 7.15 15.81
N ALA A 53 12.92 6.16 15.89
CA ALA A 53 12.78 5.32 17.07
C ALA A 53 14.11 4.65 17.45
N PRO A 54 14.52 4.73 18.74
CA PRO A 54 15.77 4.18 19.25
C PRO A 54 15.71 2.65 19.29
N PHE A 55 15.95 2.07 18.12
CA PHE A 55 16.35 0.70 17.81
C PHE A 55 15.58 -0.45 18.47
N ASP A 56 14.56 -0.92 17.74
CA ASP A 56 14.11 -2.31 17.76
C ASP A 56 14.11 -2.78 16.28
N ALA A 57 15.11 -3.58 15.89
CA ALA A 57 15.27 -4.03 14.50
C ALA A 57 14.03 -4.82 14.03
N GLU A 58 13.37 -5.45 14.99
CA GLU A 58 12.13 -6.19 14.93
C GLU A 58 10.98 -5.29 14.50
N SER A 59 10.84 -4.08 15.08
CA SER A 59 9.85 -3.09 14.66
C SER A 59 10.07 -2.59 13.23
N LYS A 60 11.33 -2.36 12.84
CA LYS A 60 11.69 -1.91 11.48
C LYS A 60 11.44 -3.02 10.45
N PHE A 61 11.78 -4.26 10.80
CA PHE A 61 11.48 -5.44 10.00
C PHE A 61 9.96 -5.63 9.83
N ALA A 62 9.20 -5.60 10.92
CA ALA A 62 7.74 -5.73 10.89
C ALA A 62 7.08 -4.60 10.10
N ALA A 63 7.61 -3.38 10.17
CA ALA A 63 7.14 -2.25 9.36
C ALA A 63 7.40 -2.47 7.86
N LEU A 64 8.56 -3.00 7.47
CA LEU A 64 8.86 -3.34 6.08
C LEU A 64 7.93 -4.44 5.55
N VAL A 65 7.67 -5.46 6.36
CA VAL A 65 6.67 -6.49 6.05
C VAL A 65 5.30 -5.83 5.88
N ALA A 66 4.91 -4.94 6.80
CA ALA A 66 3.63 -4.26 6.74
C ALA A 66 3.45 -3.44 5.45
N VAL A 67 4.42 -2.61 5.09
CA VAL A 67 4.38 -1.81 3.85
C VAL A 67 4.27 -2.71 2.62
N THR A 68 5.06 -3.77 2.56
CA THR A 68 5.04 -4.74 1.46
C THR A 68 3.67 -5.42 1.35
N THR A 69 3.16 -5.96 2.46
CA THR A 69 1.88 -6.66 2.49
C THR A 69 0.70 -5.74 2.19
N LEU A 70 0.68 -4.52 2.73
CA LEU A 70 -0.35 -3.53 2.42
C LEU A 70 -0.36 -3.23 0.91
N SER A 71 0.80 -2.97 0.32
CA SER A 71 0.95 -2.65 -1.10
C SER A 71 0.44 -3.78 -2.00
N LEU A 72 0.85 -5.02 -1.70
CA LEU A 72 0.41 -6.21 -2.42
C LEU A 72 -1.10 -6.44 -2.25
N THR A 73 -1.62 -6.28 -1.04
CA THR A 73 -3.05 -6.51 -0.75
C THR A 73 -3.92 -5.48 -1.44
N ILE A 74 -3.55 -4.19 -1.38
CA ILE A 74 -4.24 -3.10 -2.09
C ILE A 74 -4.19 -3.34 -3.60
N GLY A 75 -3.03 -3.68 -4.16
CA GLY A 75 -2.89 -3.97 -5.58
C GLY A 75 -3.73 -5.17 -6.04
N THR A 76 -3.77 -6.24 -5.24
CA THR A 76 -4.58 -7.43 -5.48
C THR A 76 -6.07 -7.13 -5.42
N ILE A 77 -6.48 -6.31 -4.46
CA ILE A 77 -7.87 -5.87 -4.32
C ILE A 77 -8.30 -4.99 -5.49
N ARG A 78 -7.48 -4.01 -5.90
CA ARG A 78 -7.76 -3.13 -7.03
C ARG A 78 -7.84 -3.85 -8.38
N TRP A 79 -7.14 -4.98 -8.51
CA TRP A 79 -7.29 -5.84 -9.68
C TRP A 79 -8.65 -6.53 -9.70
N SER A 80 -9.15 -6.96 -8.54
CA SER A 80 -10.40 -7.72 -8.43
C SER A 80 -11.60 -6.82 -8.76
N ALA A 81 -12.43 -7.26 -9.71
CA ALA A 81 -13.69 -6.58 -10.02
C ALA A 81 -14.73 -6.68 -8.89
N SER A 82 -14.50 -7.54 -7.90
CA SER A 82 -15.45 -7.80 -6.81
C SER A 82 -15.28 -6.86 -5.62
N PHE A 83 -14.33 -5.93 -5.65
CA PHE A 83 -14.02 -5.10 -4.51
C PHE A 83 -13.70 -3.66 -4.91
N ASP A 84 -14.59 -2.76 -4.54
CA ASP A 84 -14.41 -1.33 -4.77
C ASP A 84 -13.46 -0.76 -3.71
N TRP A 85 -12.20 -0.56 -4.10
CA TRP A 85 -11.29 0.26 -3.31
C TRP A 85 -11.79 1.71 -3.38
N PRO A 86 -11.98 2.40 -2.25
CA PRO A 86 -12.56 3.74 -2.29
C PRO A 86 -11.74 4.68 -3.18
N SER A 87 -12.38 5.69 -3.76
CA SER A 87 -11.69 6.71 -4.55
C SER A 87 -10.94 7.70 -3.65
N LEU A 88 -10.01 8.45 -4.24
CA LEU A 88 -9.30 9.53 -3.55
C LEU A 88 -10.12 10.81 -3.66
N SER A 89 -10.49 11.38 -2.51
CA SER A 89 -11.11 12.69 -2.36
C SER A 89 -10.42 13.44 -1.22
N TYR A 90 -10.63 14.74 -1.07
CA TYR A 90 -10.04 15.51 0.03
C TYR A 90 -10.41 14.95 1.41
N GLY A 91 -11.68 14.60 1.63
CA GLY A 91 -12.13 13.98 2.87
C GLY A 91 -11.52 12.60 3.11
N THR A 92 -11.45 11.76 2.08
CA THR A 92 -10.87 10.41 2.22
C THR A 92 -9.34 10.44 2.33
N ALA A 93 -8.66 11.51 1.91
CA ALA A 93 -7.21 11.65 2.04
C ALA A 93 -6.77 11.71 3.53
N LEU A 94 -7.47 12.48 4.36
CA LEU A 94 -7.17 12.53 5.80
C LEU A 94 -7.42 11.18 6.48
N VAL A 95 -8.52 10.52 6.11
CA VAL A 95 -8.85 9.19 6.62
C VAL A 95 -7.76 8.19 6.21
N ARG A 96 -7.29 8.23 4.95
CA ARG A 96 -6.19 7.38 4.48
C ARG A 96 -4.89 7.66 5.21
N LEU A 97 -4.56 8.92 5.46
CA LEU A 97 -3.38 9.33 6.23
C LEU A 97 -3.39 8.64 7.60
N VAL A 98 -4.44 8.91 8.40
CA VAL A 98 -4.57 8.35 9.75
C VAL A 98 -4.60 6.82 9.70
N TYR A 99 -5.33 6.26 8.75
CA TYR A 99 -5.52 4.81 8.66
C TYR A 99 -4.24 4.06 8.29
N HIS A 100 -3.52 4.50 7.26
CA HIS A 100 -2.27 3.83 6.83
C HIS A 100 -1.19 4.01 7.89
N SER A 101 -1.08 5.20 8.48
CA SER A 101 -0.19 5.45 9.61
C SER A 101 -0.45 4.49 10.77
N LEU A 102 -1.72 4.31 11.16
CA LEU A 102 -2.09 3.38 12.23
C LEU A 102 -1.87 1.92 11.85
N ALA A 103 -2.23 1.52 10.62
CA ALA A 103 -2.04 0.15 10.15
C ALA A 103 -0.56 -0.27 10.19
N ILE A 104 0.33 0.61 9.72
CA ILE A 104 1.79 0.38 9.78
C ILE A 104 2.26 0.33 11.23
N ALA A 105 1.82 1.27 12.09
CA ALA A 105 2.24 1.30 13.49
C ALA A 105 1.80 0.03 14.24
N LEU A 106 0.54 -0.38 14.08
CA LEU A 106 0.00 -1.58 14.70
C LEU A 106 0.69 -2.85 14.20
N ALA A 107 0.95 -2.96 12.89
CA ALA A 107 1.67 -4.10 12.34
C ALA A 107 3.13 -4.14 12.79
N ALA A 108 3.80 -2.98 12.87
CA ALA A 108 5.16 -2.87 13.35
C ALA A 108 5.28 -3.27 14.83
N VAL A 109 4.44 -2.68 15.70
CA VAL A 109 4.44 -2.98 17.15
C VAL A 109 3.97 -4.40 17.41
N GLY A 110 2.90 -4.86 16.75
CA GLY A 110 2.37 -6.21 16.91
C GLY A 110 3.34 -7.28 16.42
N GLY A 111 3.95 -7.08 15.25
CA GLY A 111 4.99 -7.96 14.74
C GLY A 111 6.23 -7.97 15.63
N ALA A 112 6.70 -6.81 16.08
CA ALA A 112 7.83 -6.70 16.99
C ALA A 112 7.59 -7.41 18.33
N ALA A 113 6.42 -7.20 18.93
CA ALA A 113 6.05 -7.84 20.19
C ALA A 113 6.12 -9.36 20.09
N VAL A 114 5.66 -9.96 18.98
CA VAL A 114 5.80 -11.40 18.75
C VAL A 114 7.24 -11.81 18.50
N GLY A 115 8.00 -11.01 17.75
CA GLY A 115 9.44 -11.21 17.56
C GLY A 115 10.19 -11.33 18.89
N VAL A 116 9.92 -10.41 19.82
CA VAL A 116 10.57 -10.36 21.14
C VAL A 116 10.05 -11.44 22.09
N VAL A 117 8.73 -11.62 22.20
CA VAL A 117 8.13 -12.55 23.17
C VAL A 117 8.34 -14.01 22.79
N ALA A 118 8.28 -14.32 21.50
CA ALA A 118 8.39 -15.69 21.00
C ALA A 118 9.76 -16.01 20.40
N ASP A 119 10.70 -15.05 20.42
CA ASP A 119 12.03 -15.14 19.78
C ASP A 119 11.92 -15.68 18.33
N SER A 120 10.95 -15.15 17.57
CA SER A 120 10.55 -15.71 16.28
C SER A 120 10.35 -14.63 15.22
N THR A 121 11.33 -14.49 14.33
CA THR A 121 11.23 -13.65 13.14
C THR A 121 10.08 -14.07 12.23
N VAL A 122 9.83 -15.38 12.12
CA VAL A 122 8.71 -15.92 11.32
C VAL A 122 7.37 -15.54 11.96
N GLY A 123 7.25 -15.62 13.29
CA GLY A 123 6.07 -15.16 14.01
C GLY A 123 5.80 -13.67 13.79
N SER A 124 6.85 -12.85 13.89
CA SER A 124 6.79 -11.41 13.60
C SER A 124 6.26 -11.11 12.20
N LEU A 125 6.81 -11.80 11.19
CA LEU A 125 6.38 -11.68 9.80
C LEU A 125 4.90 -12.04 9.62
N VAL A 126 4.48 -13.19 10.16
CA VAL A 126 3.10 -13.67 10.03
C VAL A 126 2.12 -12.70 10.67
N VAL A 127 2.42 -12.21 11.87
CA VAL A 127 1.54 -11.27 12.57
C VAL A 127 1.45 -9.93 11.84
N ALA A 128 2.59 -9.36 11.43
CA ALA A 128 2.60 -8.12 10.66
C ALA A 128 1.80 -8.26 9.35
N ALA A 129 1.97 -9.38 8.63
CA ALA A 129 1.24 -9.65 7.40
C ALA A 129 -0.28 -9.79 7.64
N LEU A 130 -0.69 -10.54 8.66
CA LEU A 130 -2.11 -10.73 9.01
C LEU A 130 -2.78 -9.42 9.44
N LEU A 131 -2.11 -8.62 10.25
CA LEU A 131 -2.61 -7.31 10.67
C LEU A 131 -2.77 -6.38 9.45
N SER A 132 -1.80 -6.35 8.55
CA SER A 132 -1.89 -5.58 7.30
C SER A 132 -3.05 -6.05 6.41
N ILE A 133 -3.21 -7.35 6.18
CA ILE A 133 -4.33 -7.89 5.40
C ILE A 133 -5.68 -7.53 6.04
N GLY A 134 -5.78 -7.69 7.36
CA GLY A 134 -6.96 -7.31 8.15
C GLY A 134 -7.27 -5.82 8.02
N ALA A 135 -6.25 -4.96 8.11
CA ALA A 135 -6.39 -3.52 7.94
C ALA A 135 -6.94 -3.16 6.56
N VAL A 136 -6.45 -3.74 5.47
CA VAL A 136 -6.99 -3.44 4.14
C VAL A 136 -8.48 -3.80 4.03
N ARG A 137 -8.89 -4.94 4.59
CA ARG A 137 -10.31 -5.34 4.61
C ARG A 137 -11.19 -4.43 5.47
N LEU A 138 -10.67 -4.00 6.62
CA LEU A 138 -11.39 -3.13 7.54
C LEU A 138 -11.55 -1.72 6.97
N PHE A 139 -10.57 -1.23 6.19
CA PHE A 139 -10.61 0.11 5.59
C PHE A 139 -11.85 0.32 4.73
N SER A 140 -12.13 -0.61 3.82
CA SER A 140 -13.29 -0.49 2.93
C SER A 140 -14.61 -0.53 3.68
N ARG A 141 -14.69 -1.30 4.77
CA ARG A 141 -15.87 -1.29 5.65
C ARG A 141 -16.02 0.06 6.36
N LEU A 142 -14.91 0.61 6.85
CA LEU A 142 -14.89 1.91 7.52
C LEU A 142 -15.33 3.02 6.57
N VAL A 143 -14.82 3.05 5.33
CA VAL A 143 -15.23 4.06 4.35
C VAL A 143 -16.69 3.90 3.95
N ALA A 144 -17.19 2.67 3.77
CA ALA A 144 -18.61 2.44 3.49
C ALA A 144 -19.53 2.89 4.64
N VAL A 145 -19.04 2.92 5.89
CA VAL A 145 -19.76 3.52 7.03
C VAL A 145 -19.65 5.04 7.01
N LEU A 146 -18.48 5.59 6.69
CA LEU A 146 -18.28 7.04 6.55
C LEU A 146 -19.14 7.66 5.46
N GLU A 147 -19.33 6.97 4.34
CA GLU A 147 -20.20 7.43 3.25
C GLU A 147 -21.68 7.50 3.63
N ARG A 148 -22.10 6.81 4.70
CA ARG A 148 -23.48 6.89 5.23
C ARG A 148 -23.69 8.07 6.17
N LEU A 149 -22.62 8.76 6.56
CA LEU A 149 -22.71 9.87 7.49
C LEU A 149 -23.20 11.14 6.77
N PRO A 150 -23.79 12.10 7.51
CA PRO A 150 -24.55 13.16 6.89
C PRO A 150 -23.66 14.10 6.06
N PRO A 151 -24.24 14.79 5.05
CA PRO A 151 -23.49 15.48 4.00
C PRO A 151 -22.58 16.62 4.49
N TRP A 152 -22.75 17.13 5.71
CA TRP A 152 -21.83 18.12 6.29
C TRP A 152 -20.42 17.58 6.55
N TRP A 153 -20.22 16.27 6.49
CA TRP A 153 -18.89 15.66 6.53
C TRP A 153 -18.22 15.57 5.14
N GLN A 154 -18.99 15.76 4.06
CA GLN A 154 -18.49 15.84 2.69
C GLN A 154 -18.02 17.27 2.41
N TRP A 155 -16.94 17.69 3.06
CA TRP A 155 -16.31 18.99 2.77
C TRP A 155 -15.83 19.01 1.31
N GLY A 156 -16.60 19.65 0.43
CA GLY A 156 -16.22 19.92 -0.96
C GLY A 156 -16.96 19.12 -2.06
N GLN A 157 -18.26 18.84 -1.90
CA GLN A 157 -19.14 18.77 -3.07
C GLN A 157 -19.53 20.18 -3.54
#